data_AF-A0A5C9DZQ4-F1
#
_entry.id   AF-A0A5C9DZQ4-F1
#
_cell.length_a   1.000
_cell.length_b   1.000
_cell.length_c   1.000
_cell.angle_alpha   90.00
_cell.angle_beta   90.00
_cell.angle_gamma   90.00
#
_symmetry.space_group_name_H-M   'P 1'
#
loop_
_entity.id
_entity.type
_entity.pdbx_description
1 polymer ?
#
loop_
_entity_poly.entity_id
_entity_poly.type
_entity_poly.pdbx_seq_one_letter_code
_entity_poly.pdbx_strand_id
1 'polypeptide(L)'
;MVDCVILGSPYEDDKKILADEDYFSQLMSQLSEMSSILSECECRDSIRSSLLEKQKDLKSTLDNIWTNVESGTYKVDSVAMLRTICTITCKELEKKIEDDTVPTSRVAREVNLMANTMKFVVKPRPSE
;
A
#
# COMPACT_ATOMS: atom_id res chain seq x y z
N MET A 1 45.34 -29.28 34.02
CA MET A 1 44.22 -30.16 33.62
C MET A 1 43.10 -29.23 33.16
N VAL A 2 42.49 -29.52 32.02
CA VAL A 2 41.80 -28.56 31.15
C VAL A 2 40.48 -28.08 31.78
N ASP A 3 40.34 -26.77 32.04
CA ASP A 3 39.05 -26.13 32.28
C ASP A 3 38.44 -25.74 30.93
N CYS A 4 37.31 -26.38 30.62
CA CYS A 4 36.54 -26.15 29.41
C CYS A 4 35.75 -24.85 29.57
N VAL A 5 36.24 -23.75 28.99
CA VAL A 5 35.45 -22.51 28.86
C VAL A 5 34.50 -22.72 27.69
N ILE A 6 33.24 -23.04 27.99
CA ILE A 6 32.15 -22.91 27.01
C ILE A 6 31.90 -21.40 26.87
N LEU A 7 32.51 -20.80 25.85
CA LEU A 7 32.06 -19.51 25.35
C LEU A 7 30.69 -19.72 24.72
N GLY A 8 29.65 -19.39 25.48
CA GLY A 8 28.30 -19.21 24.95
C GLY A 8 28.37 -18.22 23.80
N SER A 9 28.10 -18.72 22.61
CA SER A 9 27.99 -17.95 21.38
C SER A 9 26.95 -16.84 21.58
N PRO A 10 27.23 -15.56 21.29
CA PRO A 10 26.23 -14.48 21.36
C PRO A 10 25.35 -14.48 20.10
N TYR A 11 24.95 -15.66 19.65
CA TYR A 11 23.97 -15.83 18.59
C TYR A 11 22.69 -16.26 19.25
N GLU A 12 21.87 -15.30 19.67
CA GLU A 12 20.41 -15.43 19.78
C GLU A 12 19.81 -14.13 20.32
N ASP A 13 20.08 -13.01 19.67
CA ASP A 13 19.16 -11.88 19.69
C ASP A 13 19.37 -11.07 18.40
N ASP A 14 18.27 -10.56 17.85
CA ASP A 14 18.18 -9.67 16.68
C ASP A 14 18.23 -10.26 15.26
N LYS A 15 17.98 -11.56 15.07
CA LYS A 15 17.31 -12.02 13.83
C LYS A 15 15.81 -12.02 13.97
N LYS A 16 15.27 -10.87 14.39
CA LYS A 16 13.91 -10.47 14.04
C LYS A 16 13.96 -9.59 12.79
N ILE A 17 14.64 -10.07 11.75
CA ILE A 17 14.31 -9.70 10.36
C ILE A 17 12.99 -10.43 10.08
N LEU A 18 11.92 -9.97 10.74
CA LEU A 18 10.57 -10.19 10.26
C LEU A 18 10.59 -9.66 8.84
N ALA A 19 10.18 -10.49 7.89
CA ALA A 19 9.96 -10.09 6.50
C ALA A 19 9.35 -8.69 6.51
N ASP A 20 10.13 -7.69 6.10
CA ASP A 20 9.64 -6.34 5.87
C ASP A 20 8.69 -6.53 4.69
N GLU A 21 7.41 -6.74 5.00
CA GLU A 21 6.37 -6.85 3.98
C GLU A 21 6.51 -5.58 3.16
N ASP A 22 6.94 -5.72 1.91
CA ASP A 22 7.08 -4.59 1.00
C ASP A 22 5.68 -4.07 0.69
N TYR A 23 5.17 -3.23 1.59
CA TYR A 23 3.86 -2.63 1.51
C TYR A 23 3.72 -1.81 0.24
N PHE A 24 4.83 -1.29 -0.30
CA PHE A 24 4.80 -0.60 -1.58
C PHE A 24 4.54 -1.57 -2.73
N SER A 25 5.19 -2.74 -2.76
CA SER A 25 4.87 -3.78 -3.74
C SER A 25 3.44 -4.29 -3.61
N GLN A 26 2.95 -4.51 -2.37
CA GLN A 26 1.55 -4.88 -2.13
C GLN A 26 0.59 -3.81 -2.66
N LEU A 27 0.85 -2.53 -2.38
CA LEU A 27 0.05 -1.40 -2.84
C LEU A 27 -0.03 -1.36 -4.38
N MET A 28 1.11 -1.53 -5.04
CA MET A 28 1.17 -1.55 -6.49
C MET A 28 0.43 -2.74 -7.09
N SER A 29 0.45 -3.90 -6.44
CA SER A 29 -0.36 -5.07 -6.82
C SER A 29 -1.85 -4.78 -6.73
N GLN A 30 -2.30 -4.22 -5.60
CA GLN A 30 -3.72 -3.88 -5.38
C GLN A 30 -4.22 -2.87 -6.42
N LEU A 31 -3.44 -1.83 -6.74
CA LEU A 31 -3.79 -0.86 -7.78
C LEU A 31 -3.85 -1.49 -9.18
N SER A 32 -2.98 -2.46 -9.46
CA SER A 32 -3.02 -3.23 -10.71
C SER A 32 -4.27 -4.10 -10.78
N GLU A 33 -4.62 -4.81 -9.71
CA GLU A 33 -5.82 -5.64 -9.62
C GLU A 33 -7.10 -4.81 -9.81
N MET A 34 -7.19 -3.65 -9.15
CA MET A 34 -8.31 -2.72 -9.35
C MET A 34 -8.41 -2.27 -10.80
N SER A 35 -7.27 -2.01 -11.46
CA SER A 35 -7.23 -1.62 -12.87
C SER A 35 -7.70 -2.77 -13.78
N SER A 36 -7.33 -4.01 -13.50
CA SER A 36 -7.80 -5.20 -14.22
C SER A 36 -9.32 -5.35 -14.09
N ILE A 37 -9.87 -5.26 -12.87
CA ILE A 37 -11.32 -5.33 -12.62
C ILE A 37 -12.08 -4.27 -13.43
N LEU A 38 -11.54 -3.05 -13.49
CA LEU A 38 -12.13 -1.94 -14.22
C LEU A 38 -12.06 -2.12 -15.76
N SER A 39 -11.18 -2.99 -16.25
CA SER A 39 -10.98 -3.24 -17.68
C SER A 39 -11.71 -4.48 -18.22
N GLU A 40 -11.94 -5.49 -17.37
CA GLU A 40 -12.39 -6.82 -17.79
C GLU A 40 -13.91 -7.05 -17.66
N CYS A 41 -14.62 -6.27 -16.85
CA CYS A 41 -15.99 -6.62 -16.49
C CYS A 41 -17.08 -5.77 -17.18
N GLU A 42 -18.07 -6.46 -17.75
CA GLU A 42 -19.27 -5.87 -18.34
C GLU A 42 -20.43 -5.69 -17.32
N CYS A 43 -20.39 -6.40 -16.18
CA CYS A 43 -21.44 -6.38 -15.15
C CYS A 43 -21.13 -5.36 -14.04
N ARG A 44 -21.87 -4.23 -14.00
CA ARG A 44 -21.54 -3.11 -13.11
C ARG A 44 -21.63 -3.42 -11.61
N ASP A 45 -22.60 -4.21 -11.18
CA ASP A 45 -22.88 -4.39 -9.74
C ASP A 45 -21.85 -5.30 -9.05
N SER A 46 -21.41 -6.36 -9.74
CA SER A 46 -20.34 -7.23 -9.24
C SER A 46 -19.00 -6.51 -9.21
N ILE A 47 -18.74 -5.62 -10.16
CA ILE A 47 -17.53 -4.79 -10.21
C ILE A 47 -17.41 -3.90 -8.97
N ARG A 48 -18.49 -3.21 -8.57
CA ARG A 48 -18.43 -2.26 -7.46
C ARG A 48 -18.11 -2.94 -6.13
N SER A 49 -18.74 -4.08 -5.86
CA SER A 49 -18.47 -4.85 -4.65
C SER A 49 -17.00 -5.27 -4.55
N SER A 50 -16.44 -5.84 -5.62
CA SER A 50 -15.02 -6.22 -5.68
C SER A 50 -14.08 -5.01 -5.59
N LEU A 51 -14.43 -3.88 -6.21
CA LEU A 51 -13.63 -2.66 -6.11
C LEU A 51 -13.63 -2.06 -4.70
N LEU A 52 -14.75 -2.13 -3.98
CA LEU A 52 -14.82 -1.65 -2.60
C LEU A 52 -13.95 -2.51 -1.67
N GLU A 53 -13.95 -3.83 -1.87
CA GLU A 53 -13.07 -4.73 -1.13
C GLU A 53 -11.59 -4.37 -1.39
N LYS A 54 -11.21 -4.24 -2.66
CA LYS A 54 -9.83 -3.85 -3.03
C LYS A 54 -9.45 -2.45 -2.56
N GLN A 55 -10.39 -1.51 -2.52
CA GLN A 55 -10.14 -0.17 -1.98
C GLN A 55 -9.90 -0.21 -0.46
N LYS A 56 -10.58 -1.09 0.28
CA LYS A 56 -10.33 -1.28 1.72
C LYS A 56 -8.95 -1.87 1.98
N ASP A 57 -8.56 -2.88 1.19
CA ASP A 57 -7.23 -3.46 1.26
C ASP A 57 -6.16 -2.40 0.96
N LEU A 58 -6.37 -1.63 -0.11
CA LEU A 58 -5.50 -0.51 -0.50
C LEU A 58 -5.33 0.52 0.62
N LYS A 59 -6.43 0.88 1.29
CA LYS A 59 -6.42 1.81 2.41
C LYS A 59 -5.61 1.29 3.58
N SER A 60 -5.80 0.01 3.94
CA SER A 60 -5.04 -0.65 4.99
C SER A 60 -3.53 -0.62 4.70
N THR A 61 -3.15 -0.95 3.45
CA THR A 61 -1.75 -0.89 3.02
C THR A 61 -1.19 0.54 3.04
N LEU A 62 -1.98 1.54 2.64
CA LEU A 62 -1.59 2.96 2.75
C LEU A 62 -1.38 3.41 4.21
N ASP A 63 -2.24 2.96 5.12
CA ASP A 63 -2.12 3.28 6.55
C ASP A 63 -0.85 2.64 7.16
N ASN A 64 -0.47 1.43 6.72
CA ASN A 64 0.79 0.80 7.10
C ASN A 64 2.00 1.58 6.54
N ILE A 65 1.97 2.00 5.26
CA ILE A 65 3.02 2.84 4.68
C ILE A 65 3.15 4.15 5.45
N TRP A 66 2.03 4.80 5.77
CA TRP A 66 2.02 6.03 6.56
C TRP A 66 2.62 5.83 7.94
N THR A 67 2.24 4.76 8.65
CA THR A 67 2.78 4.40 9.96
C THR A 67 4.30 4.19 9.90
N ASN A 68 4.80 3.51 8.85
CA ASN A 68 6.24 3.32 8.63
C ASN A 68 6.97 4.63 8.31
N VAL A 69 6.31 5.59 7.67
CA VAL A 69 6.89 6.93 7.45
C VAL A 69 6.91 7.74 8.75
N GLU A 70 5.86 7.66 9.58
CA GLU A 70 5.81 8.33 10.88
C GLU A 70 6.81 7.76 11.89
N SER A 71 7.01 6.44 11.89
CA SER A 71 8.03 5.79 12.72
C SER A 71 9.46 6.05 12.25
N GLY A 72 9.63 6.59 11.04
CA GLY A 72 10.92 6.79 10.41
C GLY A 72 11.50 5.51 9.80
N THR A 73 10.74 4.41 9.69
CA THR A 73 11.15 3.18 8.99
C THR A 73 11.29 3.42 7.48
N TYR A 74 10.41 4.24 6.89
CA TYR A 74 10.47 4.62 5.48
C TYR A 74 10.68 6.14 5.29
N LYS A 75 11.43 6.49 4.25
CA LYS A 75 11.50 7.84 3.68
C LYS A 75 10.67 7.90 2.40
N VAL A 76 10.01 9.02 2.16
CA VAL A 76 9.25 9.32 0.94
C VAL A 76 9.71 10.64 0.34
N ASP A 77 9.60 10.76 -0.98
CA ASP A 77 9.96 12.00 -1.68
C ASP A 77 9.02 13.16 -1.35
N SER A 78 7.76 12.87 -1.00
CA SER A 78 6.78 13.87 -0.59
C SER A 78 5.79 13.36 0.46
N VAL A 79 6.06 13.71 1.72
CA VAL A 79 5.17 13.41 2.87
C VAL A 79 3.80 14.07 2.71
N ALA A 80 3.77 15.31 2.19
CA ALA A 80 2.52 16.04 1.98
C ALA A 80 1.60 15.34 0.97
N MET A 81 2.17 14.77 -0.11
CA MET A 81 1.41 14.01 -1.09
C MET A 81 0.91 12.69 -0.51
N LEU A 82 1.76 11.95 0.22
CA LEU A 82 1.33 10.72 0.89
C LEU A 82 0.15 10.99 1.85
N ARG A 83 0.28 12.02 2.69
CA ARG A 83 -0.79 12.41 3.62
C ARG A 83 -2.09 12.75 2.89
N THR A 84 -2.00 13.46 1.77
CA THR A 84 -3.15 13.79 0.92
C THR A 84 -3.83 12.53 0.38
N ILE A 85 -3.04 11.56 -0.06
CA ILE A 85 -3.55 10.28 -0.55
C ILE A 85 -4.30 9.52 0.55
N CYS A 86 -3.69 9.38 1.74
CA CYS A 86 -4.30 8.67 2.86
C CYS A 86 -5.57 9.36 3.37
N THR A 87 -5.59 10.69 3.44
CA THR A 87 -6.68 11.43 4.12
C THR A 87 -7.83 11.83 3.20
N ILE A 88 -7.54 12.12 1.93
CA ILE A 88 -8.48 12.69 0.96
C ILE A 88 -8.70 11.70 -0.19
N THR A 89 -7.66 11.41 -0.98
CA THR A 89 -7.83 10.70 -2.26
C THR A 89 -8.41 9.30 -2.08
N CYS A 90 -7.98 8.55 -1.05
CA CYS A 90 -8.50 7.22 -0.78
C CYS A 90 -10.01 7.23 -0.44
N LYS A 91 -10.47 8.23 0.32
CA LYS A 91 -11.90 8.41 0.65
C LYS A 91 -12.73 8.89 -0.53
N GLU A 92 -12.17 9.76 -1.37
CA GLU A 92 -12.84 10.21 -2.59
C GLU A 92 -12.99 9.07 -3.60
N LEU A 93 -11.99 8.18 -3.69
CA LEU A 93 -12.07 6.98 -4.50
C LEU A 93 -13.19 6.04 -4.00
N GLU A 94 -13.27 5.81 -2.69
CA GLU A 94 -14.36 5.04 -2.05
C GLU A 94 -15.73 5.57 -2.47
N LYS A 95 -15.98 6.88 -2.28
CA LYS A 95 -17.24 7.53 -2.67
C LYS A 95 -17.56 7.36 -4.16
N LYS A 96 -16.55 7.48 -5.03
CA LYS A 96 -16.72 7.30 -6.49
C LYS A 96 -17.06 5.85 -6.83
N ILE A 97 -16.57 4.87 -6.07
CA ILE A 97 -16.90 3.45 -6.24
C ILE A 97 -18.30 3.14 -5.69
N GLU A 98 -18.73 3.79 -4.61
CA GLU A 98 -20.10 3.63 -4.08
C GLU A 98 -21.16 4.28 -4.97
N ASP A 99 -20.82 5.37 -5.67
CA ASP A 99 -21.72 6.10 -6.56
C ASP A 99 -21.90 5.39 -7.92
N ASP A 100 -23.08 4.80 -8.12
CA ASP A 100 -23.47 4.07 -9.33
C ASP A 100 -23.62 4.98 -10.56
N THR A 101 -23.76 6.28 -10.36
CA THR A 101 -23.84 7.29 -11.44
C THR A 101 -22.46 7.64 -12.00
N VAL A 102 -21.39 7.40 -11.25
CA VAL A 102 -20.02 7.66 -11.71
C VAL A 102 -19.62 6.62 -12.75
N PRO A 103 -19.20 7.01 -13.97
CA PRO A 103 -18.72 6.05 -14.96
C PRO A 103 -17.46 5.30 -14.50
N THR A 104 -17.38 4.01 -14.79
CA THR A 104 -16.21 3.15 -14.49
C THR A 104 -14.89 3.74 -15.02
N SER A 105 -14.92 4.42 -16.16
CA SER A 105 -13.75 5.10 -16.75
C SER A 105 -13.21 6.23 -15.87
N ARG A 106 -14.07 6.91 -15.10
CA ARG A 106 -13.64 7.93 -14.12
C ARG A 106 -12.94 7.28 -12.94
N VAL A 107 -13.47 6.18 -12.43
CA VAL A 107 -12.82 5.39 -11.35
C VAL A 107 -11.46 4.88 -11.83
N ALA A 108 -11.39 4.31 -13.03
CA ALA A 108 -10.14 3.84 -13.64
C ALA A 108 -9.09 4.93 -13.78
N ARG A 109 -9.49 6.14 -14.17
CA ARG A 109 -8.58 7.28 -14.23
C ARG A 109 -7.98 7.61 -12.86
N GLU A 110 -8.79 7.60 -11.81
CA GLU A 110 -8.31 7.90 -10.44
C GLU A 110 -7.35 6.83 -9.92
N VAL A 111 -7.66 5.54 -10.13
CA VAL A 111 -6.77 4.43 -9.76
C VAL A 111 -5.42 4.56 -10.47
N ASN A 112 -5.42 4.85 -11.77
CA ASN A 112 -4.19 5.05 -12.54
C ASN A 112 -3.39 6.28 -12.09
N LEU A 113 -4.06 7.39 -11.77
CA LEU A 113 -3.41 8.58 -11.23
C LEU A 113 -2.78 8.31 -9.87
N MET A 114 -3.46 7.56 -9.00
CA MET A 114 -2.93 7.15 -7.70
C MET A 114 -1.68 6.27 -7.88
N ALA A 115 -1.74 5.26 -8.76
CA ALA A 115 -0.61 4.39 -9.07
C ALA A 115 0.61 5.17 -9.57
N ASN A 116 0.40 6.10 -10.50
CA ASN A 116 1.48 6.95 -11.01
C ASN A 116 2.04 7.87 -9.93
N THR A 117 1.18 8.44 -9.08
CA THR A 117 1.62 9.31 -7.98
C THR A 117 2.46 8.53 -6.97
N MET A 118 2.04 7.33 -6.59
CA MET A 118 2.79 6.47 -5.69
C MET A 118 4.12 6.03 -6.29
N LYS A 119 4.14 5.72 -7.59
CA LYS A 119 5.34 5.25 -8.29
C LYS A 119 6.40 6.33 -8.54
N PHE A 120 5.98 7.56 -8.85
CA PHE A 120 6.87 8.61 -9.36
C PHE A 120 7.01 9.83 -8.46
N VAL A 121 6.10 10.04 -7.49
CA VAL A 121 6.08 11.25 -6.64
C VAL A 121 6.29 10.95 -5.17
N VAL A 122 5.74 9.84 -4.66
CA VAL A 122 5.84 9.49 -3.24
C VAL A 122 6.95 8.47 -2.97
N LYS A 123 6.98 7.39 -3.77
CA LYS A 123 7.91 6.26 -3.73
C LYS A 123 8.59 6.02 -2.37
N PRO A 124 7.94 5.26 -1.46
CA PRO A 124 8.54 4.83 -0.20
C PRO A 124 9.85 4.07 -0.41
N ARG A 125 10.83 4.34 0.43
CA ARG A 125 12.13 3.66 0.47
C ARG A 125 12.52 3.40 1.93
N PRO A 126 13.22 2.30 2.24
CA PRO A 126 13.79 2.08 3.56
C PRO A 126 14.62 3.28 4.01
N SER A 127 14.44 3.70 5.26
CA SER A 127 15.30 4.69 5.88
C SER A 127 16.66 4.06 6.17
N GLU A 128 17.69 4.50 5.45
CA GLU A 128 19.09 4.37 5.90
C GLU A 128 19.27 4.96 7.29
#